data_AF-B2LS69-F1
#
_entry.id   AF-B2LS69-F1
#
_cell.length_a   1.000
_cell.length_b   1.000
_cell.length_c   1.000
_cell.angle_alpha   90.00
_cell.angle_beta   90.00
_cell.angle_gamma   90.00
#
_symmetry.space_group_name_H-M   'P 1'
#
loop_
_entity.id
_entity.type
_entity.pdbx_description
1 polymer ?
#
loop_
_entity_poly.entity_id
_entity_poly.type
_entity_poly.pdbx_seq_one_letter_code
_entity_poly.pdbx_strand_id
1 'polypeptide(L)'
;MNVIRPVLLALLLSVNSVHAAMQNPYALVFFFDSTCAYCHQLAPKVQQASLDFALPIYAFSVNGQGIPGFEVPIPVTHDIATTFFPQTTKPVMPATFLLNVNSRKFAKLSIGDVAQRQLNQSIQQVLSDPTIQKALQ
;
A
#
# COMPACT_ATOMS: atom_id res chain seq x y z
N MET A 1 36.95 -37.95 42.52
CA MET A 1 35.99 -37.02 43.15
C MET A 1 36.76 -35.73 43.41
N ASN A 2 36.54 -34.54 42.87
CA ASN A 2 35.39 -33.89 42.24
C ASN A 2 35.95 -32.78 41.32
N VAL A 3 35.45 -32.66 40.08
CA VAL A 3 35.83 -31.60 39.14
C VAL A 3 34.76 -30.50 39.19
N ILE A 4 35.11 -29.31 39.67
CA ILE A 4 34.19 -28.16 39.70
C ILE A 4 34.35 -27.39 38.39
N ARG A 5 33.30 -27.43 37.56
CA ARG A 5 33.14 -26.64 36.33
C ARG A 5 32.70 -25.21 36.68
N PRO A 6 33.37 -24.16 36.17
CA PRO A 6 32.71 -22.90 35.90
C PRO A 6 32.36 -22.88 34.41
N VAL A 7 31.10 -23.17 34.09
CA VAL A 7 30.54 -22.85 32.77
C VAL A 7 30.39 -21.32 32.74
N LEU A 8 31.32 -20.63 32.09
CA LEU A 8 31.19 -19.21 31.79
C LEU A 8 30.08 -19.05 30.74
N LEU A 9 28.88 -18.75 31.20
CA LEU A 9 27.74 -18.43 30.34
C LEU A 9 27.89 -16.97 29.87
N ALA A 10 28.70 -16.75 28.83
CA ALA A 10 28.80 -15.45 28.18
C ALA A 10 27.54 -15.21 27.32
N LEU A 11 26.53 -14.61 27.94
CA LEU A 11 25.33 -14.12 27.28
C LEU A 11 25.67 -12.85 26.48
N LEU A 12 26.21 -13.01 25.27
CA LEU A 12 26.33 -11.92 24.31
C LEU A 12 24.97 -11.70 23.64
N LEU A 13 24.04 -11.05 24.36
CA LEU A 13 22.88 -10.42 23.74
C LEU A 13 23.36 -9.20 22.95
N SER A 14 23.84 -9.40 21.72
CA SER A 14 23.89 -8.33 20.74
C SER A 14 22.45 -8.03 20.32
N VAL A 15 21.76 -7.19 21.10
CA VAL A 15 20.55 -6.50 20.65
C VAL A 15 20.99 -5.50 19.58
N ASN A 16 21.11 -5.99 18.35
CA ASN A 16 21.13 -5.13 17.18
C ASN A 16 19.70 -4.67 16.93
N SER A 17 19.20 -3.75 17.76
CA SER A 17 18.01 -2.97 17.45
C SER A 17 18.40 -1.91 16.41
N VAL A 18 18.67 -2.37 15.19
CA VAL A 18 18.72 -1.48 14.04
C VAL A 18 17.28 -1.26 13.63
N HIS A 19 16.77 -0.06 13.92
CA HIS A 19 15.47 0.44 13.48
C HIS A 19 15.18 -0.08 12.07
N ALA A 20 14.10 -0.86 11.92
CA ALA A 20 13.61 -1.23 10.61
C ALA A 20 13.29 0.06 9.86
N ALA A 21 14.21 0.53 9.02
CA ALA A 21 13.85 1.40 7.92
C ALA A 21 12.66 0.72 7.23
N MET A 22 11.65 1.49 6.84
CA MET A 22 10.57 1.02 5.98
C MET A 22 11.23 0.45 4.72
N GLN A 23 11.50 -0.86 4.71
CA GLN A 23 12.33 -1.51 3.70
C GLN A 23 11.64 -1.51 2.33
N ASN A 24 10.32 -1.32 2.35
CA ASN A 24 9.48 -1.27 1.18
C ASN A 24 9.07 0.20 0.91
N PRO A 25 9.57 0.84 -0.17
CA PRO A 25 9.21 2.21 -0.51
C PRO A 25 7.82 2.31 -1.17
N TYR A 26 7.01 1.25 -1.15
CA TYR A 26 5.71 1.23 -1.80
C TYR A 26 4.54 1.45 -0.84
N ALA A 27 3.51 2.12 -1.33
CA ALA A 27 2.22 2.30 -0.69
C ALA A 27 1.08 1.93 -1.66
N LEU A 28 -0.01 1.40 -1.12
CA LEU A 28 -1.27 1.30 -1.88
C LEU A 28 -1.94 2.66 -1.87
N VAL A 29 -2.36 3.11 -3.04
CA VAL A 29 -3.20 4.29 -3.20
C VAL A 29 -4.60 3.81 -3.58
N PHE A 30 -5.62 4.30 -2.88
CA PHE A 30 -7.02 3.95 -3.10
C PHE A 30 -7.85 5.22 -3.28
N PHE A 31 -8.30 5.48 -4.50
CA PHE A 31 -9.25 6.55 -4.79
C PHE A 31 -10.68 6.04 -4.73
N PHE A 32 -11.55 6.79 -4.06
CA PHE A 32 -12.96 6.44 -3.93
C PHE A 32 -13.87 7.67 -3.87
N ASP A 33 -15.17 7.43 -4.07
CA ASP A 33 -16.27 8.36 -3.80
C ASP A 33 -17.19 7.71 -2.75
N SER A 34 -17.62 8.46 -1.73
CA SER A 34 -18.44 7.88 -0.65
C SER A 34 -19.81 7.35 -1.10
N THR A 35 -20.33 7.80 -2.23
CA THR A 35 -21.64 7.37 -2.76
C THR A 35 -21.53 6.21 -3.76
N CYS A 36 -20.31 5.80 -4.10
CA CYS A 36 -20.02 4.78 -5.11
C CYS A 36 -20.11 3.37 -4.50
N ALA A 37 -21.13 2.58 -4.89
CA ALA A 37 -21.34 1.23 -4.37
C ALA A 37 -20.13 0.28 -4.57
N TYR A 38 -19.45 0.38 -5.72
CA TYR A 38 -18.24 -0.40 -6.01
C TYR A 38 -17.06 -0.01 -5.10
N CYS A 39 -17.03 1.22 -4.61
CA CYS A 39 -16.01 1.70 -3.71
C CYS A 39 -16.17 1.05 -2.33
N HIS A 40 -17.40 0.91 -1.85
CA HIS A 40 -17.72 0.16 -0.64
C HIS A 40 -17.39 -1.34 -0.78
N GLN A 41 -17.59 -1.91 -1.96
CA GLN A 41 -17.23 -3.31 -2.23
C GLN A 41 -15.72 -3.53 -2.24
N LEU A 42 -14.95 -2.60 -2.83
CA LEU A 42 -13.49 -2.73 -2.94
C LEU A 42 -12.75 -2.42 -1.64
N ALA A 43 -13.29 -1.53 -0.79
CA ALA A 43 -12.68 -1.08 0.45
C ALA A 43 -12.12 -2.22 1.35
N PRO A 44 -12.90 -3.24 1.76
CA PRO A 44 -12.37 -4.32 2.59
C PRO A 44 -11.27 -5.13 1.89
N LYS A 45 -11.30 -5.21 0.55
CA LYS A 45 -10.28 -5.92 -0.24
C LYS A 45 -8.95 -5.17 -0.27
N VAL A 46 -8.99 -3.84 -0.28
CA VAL A 46 -7.79 -2.98 -0.16
C VAL A 46 -7.18 -3.12 1.24
N GLN A 47 -7.99 -3.14 2.29
CA GLN A 47 -7.52 -3.37 3.65
C GLN A 47 -6.84 -4.73 3.77
N GLN A 48 -7.46 -5.79 3.23
CA GLN A 48 -6.85 -7.12 3.23
C GLN A 48 -5.53 -7.15 2.46
N ALA A 49 -5.48 -6.54 1.27
CA ALA A 49 -4.25 -6.47 0.49
C ALA A 49 -3.13 -5.69 1.20
N SER A 50 -3.46 -4.62 1.92
CA SER A 50 -2.50 -3.88 2.75
C SER A 50 -1.86 -4.77 3.81
N LEU A 51 -2.65 -5.61 4.48
CA LEU A 51 -2.16 -6.58 5.46
C LEU A 51 -1.31 -7.67 4.80
N ASP A 52 -1.80 -8.27 3.71
CA ASP A 52 -1.14 -9.37 3.01
C ASP A 52 0.26 -8.98 2.49
N PHE A 53 0.42 -7.75 2.02
CA PHE A 53 1.67 -7.25 1.42
C PHE A 53 2.47 -6.31 2.34
N ALA A 54 2.00 -6.07 3.57
CA ALA A 54 2.58 -5.09 4.49
C ALA A 54 2.79 -3.70 3.85
N LEU A 55 1.80 -3.24 3.08
CA LEU A 55 1.82 -1.94 2.39
C LEU A 55 0.92 -0.94 3.13
N PRO A 56 1.40 0.27 3.47
CA PRO A 56 0.51 1.32 3.96
C PRO A 56 -0.50 1.72 2.88
N ILE A 57 -1.63 2.31 3.29
CA ILE A 57 -2.66 2.81 2.37
C ILE A 57 -2.74 4.35 2.45
N TYR A 58 -2.73 4.99 1.28
CA TYR A 58 -3.21 6.36 1.10
C TYR A 58 -4.60 6.32 0.45
N ALA A 59 -5.63 6.56 1.27
CA ALA A 59 -7.01 6.56 0.83
C ALA A 59 -7.45 7.99 0.50
N PHE A 60 -7.82 8.22 -0.76
CA PHE A 60 -8.23 9.52 -1.28
C PHE A 60 -9.72 9.54 -1.60
N SER A 61 -10.44 10.48 -1.00
CA SER A 61 -11.86 10.69 -1.29
C SER A 61 -12.05 11.86 -2.25
N VAL A 62 -12.68 11.60 -3.40
CA VAL A 62 -12.96 12.65 -4.41
C VAL A 62 -14.01 13.66 -3.95
N ASN A 63 -14.88 13.26 -3.01
CA ASN A 63 -15.92 14.12 -2.43
C ASN A 63 -15.62 14.50 -0.96
N GLY A 64 -14.46 14.10 -0.44
CA GLY A 64 -13.98 14.41 0.91
C GLY A 64 -14.67 13.63 2.04
N GLN A 65 -15.66 12.78 1.75
CA GLN A 65 -16.35 11.98 2.76
C GLN A 65 -15.72 10.60 2.91
N GLY A 66 -15.72 10.06 4.13
CA GLY A 66 -15.24 8.71 4.44
C GLY A 66 -16.25 7.60 4.08
N ILE A 67 -15.75 6.36 4.12
CA ILE A 67 -16.53 5.11 4.02
C ILE A 67 -16.05 4.14 5.11
N PRO A 68 -16.79 3.05 5.42
CA PRO A 68 -16.33 2.07 6.41
C PRO A 68 -14.92 1.54 6.07
N GLY A 69 -14.03 1.56 7.06
CA GLY A 69 -12.62 1.20 6.93
C GLY A 69 -11.70 2.32 6.44
N PHE A 70 -12.27 3.45 5.99
CA PHE A 70 -11.58 4.65 5.53
C PHE A 70 -12.34 5.92 5.98
N GLU A 71 -12.54 6.06 7.29
CA GLU A 71 -13.40 7.08 7.90
C GLU A 71 -12.82 8.49 7.78
N VAL A 72 -11.49 8.62 7.77
CA VAL A 72 -10.77 9.89 7.66
C VAL A 72 -9.89 9.88 6.41
N PRO A 73 -10.48 9.99 5.20
CA PRO A 73 -9.72 9.97 3.96
C PRO A 73 -9.01 11.30 3.71
N ILE A 74 -8.01 11.25 2.84
CA ILE A 74 -7.34 12.43 2.33
C ILE A 74 -8.22 13.03 1.22
N PRO A 75 -8.59 14.33 1.26
CA PRO A 75 -9.33 14.94 0.17
C PRO A 75 -8.45 15.03 -1.08
N VAL A 76 -9.04 14.75 -2.25
CA VAL A 76 -8.33 14.90 -3.53
C VAL A 76 -8.15 16.38 -3.87
N THR A 77 -6.90 16.82 -4.02
CA THR A 77 -6.57 18.15 -4.55
C THR A 77 -6.49 18.12 -6.08
N HIS A 78 -6.49 19.30 -6.72
CA HIS A 78 -6.32 19.41 -8.17
C HIS A 78 -5.02 18.76 -8.67
N ASP A 79 -3.91 18.98 -7.96
CA ASP A 79 -2.60 18.41 -8.31
C ASP A 79 -2.61 16.88 -8.24
N ILE A 80 -3.27 16.31 -7.22
CA ILE A 80 -3.42 14.86 -7.09
C ILE A 80 -4.29 14.31 -8.23
N ALA A 81 -5.42 14.95 -8.51
CA ALA A 81 -6.32 14.52 -9.59
C ALA A 81 -5.61 14.52 -10.96
N THR A 82 -4.90 15.59 -11.28
CA THR A 82 -4.17 15.73 -12.55
C THR A 82 -2.96 14.81 -12.65
N THR A 83 -2.33 14.49 -11.52
CA THR A 83 -1.21 13.54 -11.47
C THR A 83 -1.67 12.10 -11.74
N PHE A 84 -2.73 11.63 -11.05
CA PHE A 84 -3.17 10.24 -11.14
C PHE A 84 -4.08 9.94 -12.34
N PHE A 85 -4.79 10.96 -12.85
CA PHE A 85 -5.73 10.82 -13.95
C PHE A 85 -5.45 11.86 -15.05
N PRO A 86 -4.22 11.89 -15.60
CA PRO A 86 -3.90 12.82 -16.68
C PRO A 86 -4.84 12.52 -17.86
N GLN A 87 -5.45 13.57 -18.42
CA GLN A 87 -6.38 13.50 -19.56
C GLN A 87 -7.82 13.01 -19.24
N THR A 88 -8.17 12.78 -17.97
CA THR A 88 -9.54 12.37 -17.61
C THR A 88 -10.23 13.42 -16.73
N THR A 89 -11.32 14.01 -17.22
CA THR A 89 -12.13 14.97 -16.45
C THR A 89 -13.08 14.30 -15.44
N LYS A 90 -13.41 13.01 -15.66
CA LYS A 90 -14.25 12.20 -14.78
C LYS A 90 -13.69 10.78 -14.63
N PRO A 91 -12.73 10.56 -13.71
CA PRO A 91 -12.15 9.25 -13.51
C PRO A 91 -13.17 8.24 -12.96
N VAL A 92 -13.09 7.00 -13.42
CA VAL A 92 -13.93 5.90 -12.92
C VAL A 92 -13.46 5.48 -11.53
N MET A 93 -14.41 5.33 -10.61
CA MET A 93 -14.15 4.91 -9.22
C MET A 93 -14.70 3.51 -8.94
N PRO A 94 -14.09 2.77 -8.00
CA PRO A 94 -12.82 3.07 -7.35
C PRO A 94 -11.60 2.90 -8.29
N ALA A 95 -10.45 3.42 -7.89
CA ALA A 95 -9.19 3.19 -8.60
C ALA A 95 -8.06 2.90 -7.60
N THR A 96 -7.21 1.93 -7.90
CA THR A 96 -6.07 1.58 -7.05
C THR A 96 -4.74 1.65 -7.79
N PHE A 97 -3.69 2.06 -7.09
CA PHE A 97 -2.34 2.18 -7.61
C PHE A 97 -1.33 1.69 -6.58
N LEU A 98 -0.16 1.26 -7.06
CA LEU A 98 1.02 1.08 -6.24
C LEU A 98 1.94 2.28 -6.46
N LEU A 99 2.21 3.04 -5.40
CA LEU A 99 3.02 4.26 -5.41
C LEU A 99 4.38 3.97 -4.78
N ASN A 100 5.47 4.34 -5.43
CA ASN A 100 6.76 4.48 -4.76
C ASN A 100 6.80 5.85 -4.06
N VAL A 101 6.91 5.87 -2.74
CA VAL A 101 6.83 7.11 -1.94
C VAL A 101 8.04 8.01 -2.11
N ASN A 102 9.19 7.47 -2.52
CA ASN A 102 10.42 8.24 -2.72
C ASN A 102 10.40 8.96 -4.08
N SER A 103 10.07 8.24 -5.15
CA SER A 103 10.07 8.80 -6.51
C SER A 103 8.76 9.49 -6.88
N ARG A 104 7.68 9.19 -6.14
CA ARG A 104 6.28 9.58 -6.42
C ARG A 104 5.73 9.02 -7.74
N LYS A 105 6.40 8.04 -8.33
CA LYS A 105 5.92 7.32 -9.51
C LYS A 105 5.02 6.16 -9.07
N PHE A 106 4.04 5.83 -9.90
CA PHE A 106 3.05 4.82 -9.56
C PHE A 106 2.65 3.96 -10.75
N ALA A 107 2.18 2.76 -10.46
CA ALA A 107 1.58 1.84 -11.42
C ALA A 107 0.11 1.61 -11.06
N LYS A 108 -0.76 1.60 -12.07
CA LYS A 108 -2.19 1.30 -11.89
C LYS A 108 -2.38 -0.19 -11.59
N LEU A 109 -3.20 -0.49 -10.58
CA LEU A 109 -3.52 -1.86 -10.17
C LEU A 109 -4.93 -2.26 -10.63
N SER A 110 -5.95 -1.44 -10.33
CA SER A 110 -7.34 -1.70 -10.73
C SER A 110 -8.12 -0.42 -11.00
N ILE A 111 -9.19 -0.57 -11.79
CA ILE A 111 -10.27 0.41 -11.96
C ILE A 111 -11.58 -0.36 -11.79
N GLY A 112 -12.52 0.20 -11.03
CA GLY A 112 -13.74 -0.48 -10.63
C GLY A 112 -13.50 -1.52 -9.54
N ASP A 113 -14.57 -2.21 -9.15
CA ASP A 113 -14.47 -3.33 -8.24
C ASP A 113 -13.82 -4.55 -8.92
N VAL A 114 -12.94 -5.25 -8.21
CA VAL A 114 -12.26 -6.47 -8.68
C VAL A 114 -12.23 -7.52 -7.57
N ALA A 115 -12.08 -8.80 -7.93
CA ALA A 115 -11.93 -9.87 -6.94
C ALA A 115 -10.62 -9.70 -6.14
N GLN A 116 -10.59 -10.17 -4.88
CA GLN A 116 -9.37 -10.11 -4.03
C GLN A 116 -8.15 -10.71 -4.73
N ARG A 117 -8.33 -11.88 -5.37
CA ARG A 117 -7.23 -12.55 -6.09
C ARG A 117 -6.67 -11.68 -7.21
N GLN A 118 -7.53 -10.98 -7.94
CA GLN A 118 -7.10 -10.09 -9.02
C GLN A 118 -6.31 -8.89 -8.48
N LEU A 119 -6.78 -8.27 -7.39
CA LEU A 119 -6.04 -7.19 -6.73
C LEU A 119 -4.66 -7.65 -6.25
N ASN A 120 -4.60 -8.79 -5.56
CA ASN A 120 -3.34 -9.36 -5.07
C ASN A 120 -2.40 -9.75 -6.22
N GLN A 121 -2.93 -10.27 -7.32
CA GLN A 121 -2.15 -10.58 -8.53
C GLN A 121 -1.55 -9.32 -9.16
N SER A 122 -2.32 -8.24 -9.30
CA SER A 122 -1.81 -6.96 -9.82
C SER A 122 -0.71 -6.38 -8.93
N ILE A 123 -0.88 -6.44 -7.60
CA ILE A 123 0.15 -5.98 -6.65
C ILE A 123 1.43 -6.81 -6.81
N GLN A 124 1.29 -8.15 -6.79
CA GLN A 124 2.42 -9.05 -6.95
C GLN A 124 3.14 -8.83 -8.29
N GLN A 125 2.40 -8.63 -9.38
CA GLN A 125 2.98 -8.38 -10.70
C GLN A 125 3.82 -7.10 -10.70
N VAL A 126 3.27 -5.98 -10.21
CA VAL A 126 4.01 -4.71 -10.14
C VAL A 126 5.23 -4.83 -9.22
N LEU A 127 5.10 -5.52 -8.09
CA LEU A 127 6.18 -5.72 -7.13
C LEU A 127 7.25 -6.72 -7.60
N SER A 128 6.99 -7.59 -8.57
CA SER A 128 7.96 -8.60 -9.02
C SER A 128 8.53 -8.36 -10.42
N ASP A 129 7.94 -7.48 -11.22
CA ASP A 129 8.43 -7.13 -12.55
C ASP A 129 9.59 -6.12 -12.48
N PRO A 130 10.83 -6.49 -12.87
CA PRO A 130 11.99 -5.60 -12.79
C PRO A 130 11.87 -4.36 -13.69
N THR A 131 11.14 -4.47 -14.80
CA THR A 131 10.92 -3.36 -15.74
C THR A 131 10.02 -2.32 -15.10
N ILE A 132 8.94 -2.77 -14.45
CA ILE A 132 8.03 -1.88 -13.73
C ILE A 132 8.75 -1.27 -12.53
N GLN A 133 9.46 -2.06 -11.73
CA GLN A 133 10.24 -1.54 -10.61
C GLN A 133 11.23 -0.44 -11.03
N LYS A 134 11.98 -0.66 -12.12
CA LYS A 134 12.89 0.35 -12.66
C LYS A 134 12.16 1.61 -13.12
N ALA A 135 10.96 1.47 -13.71
CA ALA A 135 10.15 2.61 -14.09
C ALA A 135 9.64 3.39 -12.86
N LEU A 136 9.44 2.73 -11.72
CA LEU A 136 8.96 3.31 -10.46
C LEU A 136 10.06 3.87 -9.57
N GLN A 137 11.34 3.62 -9.85
CA GLN A 137 12.48 4.27 -9.17
C GLN A 137 12.74 5.67 -9.75
#